data_AF-A0A7W5P8A6-F1
#
_entry.id   AF-A0A7W5P8A6-F1
#
_cell.length_a   1.000
_cell.length_b   1.000
_cell.length_c   1.000
_cell.angle_alpha   90.00
_cell.angle_beta   90.00
_cell.angle_gamma   90.00
#
_symmetry.space_group_name_H-M   'P 1'
#
loop_
_entity.id
_entity.type
_entity.pdbx_description
1 polymer ?
#
loop_
_entity_poly.entity_id
_entity_poly.type
_entity_poly.pdbx_seq_one_letter_code
_entity_poly.pdbx_strand_id
1 'polypeptide(L)'
;MSLRRTCLSLVTAGAVASALLAGGAPAAGAATSDAGSKSLKALAKPTGVRVGTAVDTAALADDATYAGAVSAQFNSVTPENVMKWEVVEPERGKLDFTEADKLVAFAKAHKQKVRGHTLVWHSQLPAWLTSGVEDGSIDKKQLRSILKQHIATEMGHFKGDIWAWDVVNEAFNDDGTLRDSLWLRELGPEYIADAFRWAHKADPKAILFYNDYNTEGIGPKSDAVYKLVKELRSEGVPIQGYGVQGHLSTEYGLPTDMQANLHRFAKLGLKTAVTEADVRITFSASDPATPAEVQAQSNGYSYMLQSCLLERSCISFTVWGFTDKYSWIPQVFPGEGQANLYDEDYQPKAAYETVQRDLRLAKGIKKH
;
A
#
# COMPACT_ATOMS: atom_id res chain seq x y z
N MET A 1 46.81 71.36 -37.87
CA MET A 1 47.59 71.89 -36.73
C MET A 1 47.87 70.73 -35.79
N SER A 2 49.17 70.49 -35.57
CA SER A 2 49.83 69.71 -34.51
C SER A 2 49.18 68.40 -34.03
N LEU A 3 49.63 67.22 -34.46
CA LEU A 3 50.83 66.47 -34.04
C LEU A 3 50.96 66.21 -32.52
N ARG A 4 50.85 64.90 -32.22
CA ARG A 4 51.70 64.05 -31.36
C ARG A 4 51.77 64.34 -29.86
N ARG A 5 51.49 63.29 -29.08
CA ARG A 5 52.47 62.75 -28.13
C ARG A 5 52.36 61.22 -28.02
N THR A 6 53.52 60.61 -28.20
CA THR A 6 53.89 59.20 -28.25
C THR A 6 54.45 58.76 -26.88
N CYS A 7 54.39 57.48 -26.55
CA CYS A 7 55.45 56.62 -25.96
C CYS A 7 54.81 55.28 -25.54
N LEU A 8 54.99 54.16 -26.25
CA LEU A 8 56.12 53.19 -26.23
C LEU A 8 56.52 52.77 -24.80
N SER A 9 56.40 51.50 -24.43
CA SER A 9 57.43 50.43 -24.59
C SER A 9 56.94 49.14 -23.86
N LEU A 10 57.39 47.90 -24.06
CA LEU A 10 58.41 47.20 -24.85
C LEU A 10 58.08 45.67 -24.80
N VAL A 11 58.10 45.00 -25.96
CA VAL A 11 58.72 43.69 -26.31
C VAL A 11 58.59 42.47 -25.36
N THR A 12 58.07 41.36 -25.90
CA THR A 12 58.87 40.15 -26.24
C THR A 12 58.06 39.15 -27.07
N ALA A 13 58.64 38.76 -28.20
CA ALA A 13 58.22 37.63 -29.01
C ALA A 13 58.84 36.35 -28.45
N GLY A 14 58.05 35.27 -28.40
CA GLY A 14 58.51 33.93 -28.06
C GLY A 14 57.55 32.92 -28.67
N ALA A 15 57.80 32.54 -29.92
CA ALA A 15 57.15 31.41 -30.55
C ALA A 15 57.68 30.12 -29.90
N VAL A 16 56.81 29.39 -29.21
CA VAL A 16 57.05 27.99 -28.83
C VAL A 16 55.94 27.18 -29.47
N ALA A 17 56.34 26.31 -30.40
CA ALA A 17 55.48 25.28 -30.96
C ALA A 17 55.10 24.31 -29.84
N SER A 18 53.82 24.28 -29.48
CA SER A 18 53.27 23.26 -28.59
C SER A 18 52.35 22.36 -29.41
N ALA A 19 52.72 21.08 -29.40
CA ALA A 19 52.05 20.00 -30.10
C ALA A 19 50.55 19.95 -29.81
N LEU A 20 49.78 19.61 -30.84
CA LEU A 20 48.41 19.12 -30.74
C LEU A 20 48.36 17.93 -29.78
N LEU A 21 47.87 18.15 -28.57
CA LEU A 21 47.22 17.12 -27.78
C LEU A 21 45.73 17.47 -27.79
N ALA A 22 45.02 16.87 -28.75
CA ALA A 22 43.58 16.72 -28.65
C ALA A 22 43.31 15.87 -27.40
N GLY A 23 43.17 16.53 -26.26
CA GLY A 23 42.61 15.96 -25.06
C GLY A 23 41.14 15.67 -25.33
N GLY A 24 40.86 14.52 -25.94
CA GLY A 24 39.53 13.93 -25.89
C GLY A 24 39.17 13.78 -24.42
N ALA A 25 38.24 14.61 -23.95
CA ALA A 25 37.57 14.35 -22.69
C ALA A 25 37.05 12.91 -22.78
N PRO A 26 37.31 12.04 -21.80
CA PRO A 26 36.65 10.75 -21.78
C PRO A 26 35.16 11.07 -21.71
N ALA A 27 34.44 10.74 -22.78
CA ALA A 27 33.00 10.62 -22.72
C ALA A 27 32.75 9.71 -21.52
N ALA A 28 32.12 10.27 -20.48
CA ALA A 28 31.62 9.50 -19.36
C ALA A 28 30.61 8.54 -19.97
N GLY A 29 31.08 7.36 -20.33
CA GLY A 29 30.24 6.27 -20.77
C GLY A 29 29.20 6.10 -19.67
N ALA A 30 27.93 6.21 -20.07
CA ALA A 30 26.82 5.80 -19.23
C ALA A 30 27.22 4.48 -18.59
N ALA A 31 27.43 4.50 -17.28
CA ALA A 31 27.67 3.30 -16.52
C ALA A 31 26.39 2.48 -16.65
N THR A 32 26.40 1.52 -17.56
CA THR A 32 25.45 0.41 -17.56
C THR A 32 25.69 -0.36 -16.27
N SER A 33 25.02 0.04 -15.19
CA SER A 33 25.01 -0.66 -13.91
C SER A 33 24.02 -1.82 -13.96
N ASP A 34 24.13 -2.69 -14.98
CA ASP A 34 23.37 -3.93 -15.07
C ASP A 34 24.03 -5.08 -14.27
N ALA A 35 24.60 -4.73 -13.11
CA ALA A 35 25.19 -5.67 -12.17
C ALA A 35 24.49 -5.51 -10.81
N GLY A 36 23.29 -6.07 -10.67
CA GLY A 36 22.77 -6.49 -9.35
C GLY A 36 21.56 -5.75 -8.76
N SER A 37 20.68 -5.16 -9.56
CA SER A 37 19.36 -4.72 -9.07
C SER A 37 18.50 -5.94 -8.71
N LYS A 38 18.50 -6.34 -7.44
CA LYS A 38 17.60 -7.38 -6.92
C LYS A 38 16.17 -6.84 -6.87
N SER A 39 15.20 -7.70 -7.21
CA SER A 39 13.78 -7.37 -7.07
C SER A 39 13.39 -7.07 -5.62
N LEU A 40 12.29 -6.34 -5.41
CA LEU A 40 11.85 -5.93 -4.07
C LEU A 40 11.66 -7.15 -3.15
N LYS A 41 11.00 -8.23 -3.64
CA LYS A 41 10.84 -9.48 -2.89
C LYS A 41 12.17 -10.15 -2.52
N ALA A 42 13.18 -10.04 -3.37
CA ALA A 42 14.50 -10.61 -3.11
C ALA A 42 15.27 -9.80 -2.06
N LEU A 43 15.11 -8.47 -2.07
CA LEU A 43 15.68 -7.57 -1.06
C LEU A 43 14.95 -7.68 0.29
N ALA A 44 13.64 -7.94 0.29
CA ALA A 44 12.83 -8.09 1.49
C ALA A 44 12.98 -9.45 2.19
N LYS A 45 13.33 -10.52 1.46
CA LYS A 45 13.52 -11.87 2.03
C LYS A 45 14.32 -11.91 3.34
N PRO A 46 15.51 -11.27 3.48
CA PRO A 46 16.27 -11.29 4.73
C PRO A 46 15.62 -10.52 5.89
N THR A 47 14.70 -9.59 5.63
CA THR A 47 14.04 -8.79 6.69
C THR A 47 12.85 -9.53 7.32
N GLY A 48 12.33 -10.55 6.63
CA GLY A 48 11.12 -11.28 7.00
C GLY A 48 9.82 -10.51 6.75
N VAL A 49 9.89 -9.28 6.21
CA VAL A 49 8.73 -8.49 5.78
C VAL A 49 8.30 -8.96 4.39
N ARG A 50 7.01 -9.20 4.20
CA ARG A 50 6.44 -9.41 2.87
C ARG A 50 6.32 -8.08 2.15
N VAL A 51 6.74 -8.02 0.89
CA VAL A 51 6.53 -6.84 0.04
C VAL A 51 5.50 -7.21 -1.01
N GLY A 52 4.37 -6.51 -0.98
CA GLY A 52 3.21 -6.80 -1.79
C GLY A 52 2.71 -5.63 -2.62
N THR A 53 1.72 -5.92 -3.46
CA THR A 53 0.98 -4.91 -4.23
C THR A 53 -0.50 -5.28 -4.31
N ALA A 54 -1.38 -4.28 -4.31
CA ALA A 54 -2.76 -4.45 -4.75
C ALA A 54 -2.80 -4.74 -6.25
N VAL A 55 -3.69 -5.64 -6.65
CA VAL A 55 -3.76 -6.17 -8.01
C VAL A 55 -5.14 -5.92 -8.60
N ASP A 56 -5.14 -5.19 -9.71
CA ASP A 56 -6.26 -5.11 -10.64
C ASP A 56 -6.25 -6.39 -11.51
N THR A 57 -7.36 -7.12 -11.51
CA THR A 57 -7.44 -8.43 -12.20
C THR A 57 -7.62 -8.31 -13.70
N ALA A 58 -8.16 -7.20 -14.21
CA ALA A 58 -8.25 -6.95 -15.64
C ALA A 58 -6.86 -6.65 -16.20
N ALA A 59 -6.09 -5.77 -15.55
CA ALA A 59 -4.69 -5.51 -15.89
C ALA A 59 -3.83 -6.77 -15.76
N LEU A 60 -4.07 -7.62 -14.74
CA LEU A 60 -3.38 -8.90 -14.59
C LEU A 60 -3.64 -9.85 -15.78
N ALA A 61 -4.84 -9.84 -16.35
CA ALA A 61 -5.22 -10.69 -17.47
C ALA A 61 -4.74 -10.14 -18.82
N ASP A 62 -4.86 -8.83 -19.03
CA ASP A 62 -4.73 -8.20 -20.34
C ASP A 62 -3.36 -7.55 -20.59
N ASP A 63 -2.58 -7.27 -19.54
CA ASP A 63 -1.27 -6.64 -19.65
C ASP A 63 -0.15 -7.56 -19.13
N ALA A 64 0.58 -8.18 -20.08
CA ALA A 64 1.69 -9.08 -19.78
C ALA A 64 2.86 -8.39 -19.05
N THR A 65 3.07 -7.09 -19.28
CA THR A 65 4.11 -6.30 -18.58
C THR A 65 3.70 -6.11 -17.12
N TYR A 66 2.42 -5.82 -16.87
CA TYR A 66 1.85 -5.75 -15.52
C TYR A 66 2.01 -7.08 -14.78
N ALA A 67 1.53 -8.19 -15.34
CA ALA A 67 1.65 -9.51 -14.73
C ALA A 67 3.11 -9.93 -14.49
N GLY A 68 4.00 -9.61 -15.44
CA GLY A 68 5.44 -9.80 -15.32
C GLY A 68 6.03 -9.05 -14.12
N ALA A 69 5.68 -7.77 -13.96
CA ALA A 69 6.13 -6.96 -12.84
C ALA A 69 5.58 -7.45 -11.50
N VAL A 70 4.29 -7.80 -11.41
CA VAL A 70 3.67 -8.34 -10.19
C VAL A 70 4.44 -9.58 -9.72
N SER A 71 4.64 -10.54 -10.62
CA SER A 71 5.32 -11.80 -10.28
C SER A 71 6.82 -11.61 -9.99
N ALA A 72 7.51 -10.69 -10.67
CA ALA A 72 8.94 -10.46 -10.49
C ALA A 72 9.27 -9.71 -9.19
N GLN A 73 8.47 -8.70 -8.84
CA GLN A 73 8.79 -7.75 -7.78
C GLN A 73 8.21 -8.15 -6.41
N PHE A 74 7.04 -8.79 -6.35
CA PHE A 74 6.30 -8.94 -5.10
C PHE A 74 6.21 -10.40 -4.62
N ASN A 75 6.11 -10.60 -3.30
CA ASN A 75 5.88 -11.90 -2.67
C ASN A 75 4.53 -12.01 -1.94
N SER A 76 3.73 -10.95 -1.99
CA SER A 76 2.33 -10.94 -1.56
C SER A 76 1.49 -10.14 -2.56
N VAL A 77 0.23 -10.49 -2.70
CA VAL A 77 -0.76 -9.73 -3.48
C VAL A 77 -2.00 -9.51 -2.65
N THR A 78 -2.71 -8.42 -2.92
CA THR A 78 -4.04 -8.11 -2.37
C THR A 78 -4.97 -7.88 -3.56
N PRO A 79 -6.16 -8.52 -3.64
CA PRO A 79 -7.14 -8.18 -4.66
C PRO A 79 -7.66 -6.76 -4.40
N GLU A 80 -7.52 -5.88 -5.39
CA GLU A 80 -7.91 -4.47 -5.21
C GLU A 80 -9.42 -4.31 -5.03
N ASN A 81 -10.21 -5.09 -5.78
CA ASN A 81 -11.68 -5.01 -5.76
C ASN A 81 -12.40 -6.37 -5.72
N VAL A 82 -11.81 -7.43 -6.28
CA VAL A 82 -12.55 -8.68 -6.59
C VAL A 82 -12.92 -9.56 -5.39
N MET A 83 -12.52 -9.18 -4.17
CA MET A 83 -12.96 -9.79 -2.89
C MET A 83 -13.80 -8.82 -2.05
N LYS A 84 -14.28 -7.70 -2.62
CA LYS A 84 -15.25 -6.82 -1.95
C LYS A 84 -16.65 -7.37 -2.16
N TRP A 85 -17.53 -7.13 -1.18
CA TRP A 85 -18.83 -7.82 -1.11
C TRP A 85 -19.69 -7.64 -2.37
N GLU A 86 -19.80 -6.43 -2.91
CA GLU A 86 -20.56 -6.21 -4.16
C GLU A 86 -20.10 -7.06 -5.34
N VAL A 87 -18.82 -7.45 -5.37
CA VAL A 87 -18.25 -8.27 -6.45
C VAL A 87 -18.45 -9.75 -6.16
N VAL A 88 -18.26 -10.20 -4.93
CA VAL A 88 -18.38 -11.63 -4.59
C VAL A 88 -19.81 -12.11 -4.44
N GLU A 89 -20.77 -11.21 -4.22
CA GLU A 89 -22.21 -11.53 -4.13
C GLU A 89 -23.08 -10.43 -4.78
N PRO A 90 -22.99 -10.23 -6.10
CA PRO A 90 -23.68 -9.14 -6.80
C PRO A 90 -25.20 -9.27 -6.72
N GLU A 91 -25.72 -10.49 -6.62
CA GLU A 91 -27.11 -10.80 -6.30
C GLU A 91 -27.18 -11.72 -5.10
N ARG A 92 -28.20 -11.57 -4.26
CA ARG A 92 -28.35 -12.35 -3.03
C ARG A 92 -28.30 -13.85 -3.31
N GLY A 93 -27.31 -14.54 -2.71
CA GLY A 93 -27.09 -15.98 -2.87
C GLY A 93 -26.47 -16.41 -4.21
N LYS A 94 -26.18 -15.48 -5.12
CA LYS A 94 -25.40 -15.75 -6.34
C LYS A 94 -23.98 -15.25 -6.13
N LEU A 95 -23.11 -16.17 -5.73
CA LEU A 95 -21.71 -15.88 -5.47
C LEU A 95 -20.91 -15.89 -6.76
N ASP A 96 -19.97 -14.96 -6.89
CA ASP A 96 -19.00 -14.93 -7.98
C ASP A 96 -17.57 -14.75 -7.45
N PHE A 97 -16.83 -15.85 -7.42
CA PHE A 97 -15.42 -15.86 -7.03
C PHE A 97 -14.47 -15.92 -8.24
N THR A 98 -14.97 -15.78 -9.48
CA THR A 98 -14.22 -16.10 -10.69
C THR A 98 -12.91 -15.31 -10.81
N GLU A 99 -12.95 -13.99 -10.65
CA GLU A 99 -11.75 -13.16 -10.76
C GLU A 99 -10.83 -13.28 -9.54
N ALA A 100 -11.40 -13.47 -8.35
CA ALA A 100 -10.64 -13.75 -7.13
C ALA A 100 -9.89 -15.09 -7.21
N ASP A 101 -10.52 -16.14 -7.76
CA ASP A 101 -9.91 -17.44 -8.00
C ASP A 101 -8.74 -17.36 -8.98
N LYS A 102 -8.88 -16.56 -10.05
CA LYS A 102 -7.78 -16.30 -11.01
C LYS A 102 -6.59 -15.63 -10.32
N LEU A 103 -6.82 -14.63 -9.48
CA LEU A 103 -5.76 -13.97 -8.72
C LEU A 103 -5.09 -14.94 -7.74
N VAL A 104 -5.86 -15.75 -7.01
CA VAL A 104 -5.30 -16.77 -6.10
C VAL A 104 -4.49 -17.81 -6.88
N ALA A 105 -4.97 -18.24 -8.05
CA ALA A 105 -4.24 -19.17 -8.91
C ALA A 105 -2.92 -18.57 -9.42
N PHE A 106 -2.93 -17.31 -9.86
CA PHE A 106 -1.72 -16.57 -10.23
C PHE A 106 -0.74 -16.50 -9.05
N ALA A 107 -1.21 -16.11 -7.87
CA ALA A 107 -0.37 -16.01 -6.68
C ALA A 107 0.28 -17.35 -6.33
N LYS A 108 -0.48 -18.46 -6.39
CA LYS A 108 0.04 -19.82 -6.19
C LYS A 108 1.13 -20.17 -7.21
N ALA A 109 0.88 -19.94 -8.50
CA ALA A 109 1.84 -20.22 -9.56
C ALA A 109 3.16 -19.47 -9.38
N HIS A 110 3.11 -18.25 -8.84
CA HIS A 110 4.28 -17.39 -8.60
C HIS A 110 4.82 -17.45 -7.16
N LYS A 111 4.31 -18.38 -6.33
CA LYS A 111 4.72 -18.56 -4.91
C LYS A 111 4.54 -17.30 -4.06
N GLN A 112 3.53 -16.52 -4.39
CA GLN A 112 3.10 -15.35 -3.64
C GLN A 112 2.07 -15.74 -2.59
N LYS A 113 1.93 -14.88 -1.59
CA LYS A 113 0.88 -14.98 -0.57
C LYS A 113 -0.28 -14.05 -0.92
N VAL A 114 -1.50 -14.39 -0.54
CA VAL A 114 -2.69 -13.54 -0.78
C VAL A 114 -3.21 -12.98 0.53
N ARG A 115 -3.34 -11.66 0.63
CA ARG A 115 -4.12 -10.99 1.68
C ARG A 115 -5.53 -10.80 1.13
N GLY A 116 -6.56 -11.29 1.83
CA GLY A 116 -7.95 -11.07 1.45
C GLY A 116 -8.41 -9.69 1.92
N HIS A 117 -9.10 -8.96 1.05
CA HIS A 117 -9.56 -7.61 1.27
C HIS A 117 -10.90 -7.40 0.53
N THR A 118 -12.02 -7.23 1.23
CA THR A 118 -12.23 -7.22 2.70
C THR A 118 -13.62 -7.77 3.01
N LEU A 119 -13.78 -8.39 4.18
CA LEU A 119 -15.03 -9.09 4.53
C LEU A 119 -16.14 -8.14 5.03
N VAL A 120 -15.77 -7.10 5.78
CA VAL A 120 -16.75 -6.15 6.34
C VAL A 120 -16.25 -4.74 6.13
N TRP A 121 -16.98 -4.01 5.30
CA TRP A 121 -16.73 -2.59 5.03
C TRP A 121 -18.05 -1.86 4.87
N HIS A 122 -18.02 -0.53 4.98
CA HIS A 122 -19.21 0.31 4.81
C HIS A 122 -19.46 0.69 3.35
N SER A 123 -18.44 0.53 2.49
CA SER A 123 -18.49 0.82 1.05
C SER A 123 -18.52 -0.48 0.24
N GLN A 124 -18.84 -0.36 -1.05
CA GLN A 124 -18.89 -1.48 -2.02
C GLN A 124 -19.73 -2.66 -1.52
N LEU A 125 -20.91 -2.33 -0.97
CA LEU A 125 -21.92 -3.29 -0.54
C LEU A 125 -22.89 -3.60 -1.69
N PRO A 126 -23.35 -4.85 -1.85
CA PRO A 126 -24.33 -5.17 -2.87
C PRO A 126 -25.62 -4.36 -2.71
N ALA A 127 -26.18 -3.88 -3.82
CA ALA A 127 -27.41 -3.08 -3.81
C ALA A 127 -28.60 -3.81 -3.17
N TRP A 128 -28.71 -5.14 -3.35
CA TRP A 128 -29.78 -5.93 -2.73
C TRP A 128 -29.73 -5.92 -1.20
N LEU A 129 -28.54 -5.74 -0.62
CA LEU A 129 -28.33 -5.68 0.82
C LEU A 129 -28.74 -4.30 1.35
N THR A 130 -28.23 -3.24 0.73
CA THR A 130 -28.50 -1.86 1.17
C THR A 130 -29.97 -1.48 0.98
N SER A 131 -30.54 -1.75 -0.20
CA SER A 131 -31.96 -1.49 -0.46
C SER A 131 -32.88 -2.37 0.40
N GLY A 132 -32.49 -3.63 0.64
CA GLY A 132 -33.29 -4.52 1.48
C GLY A 132 -33.33 -4.10 2.96
N VAL A 133 -32.27 -3.48 3.47
CA VAL A 133 -32.29 -2.88 4.82
C VAL A 133 -33.12 -1.59 4.81
N GLU A 134 -32.95 -0.74 3.80
CA GLU A 134 -33.68 0.54 3.67
C GLU A 134 -35.21 0.35 3.55
N ASP A 135 -35.66 -0.64 2.78
CA ASP A 135 -37.08 -0.94 2.59
C ASP A 135 -37.70 -1.84 3.67
N GLY A 136 -36.88 -2.32 4.62
CA GLY A 136 -37.30 -3.17 5.74
C GLY A 136 -37.51 -4.65 5.38
N SER A 137 -37.20 -5.10 4.17
CA SER A 137 -37.25 -6.52 3.77
C SER A 137 -36.13 -7.37 4.37
N ILE A 138 -35.08 -6.73 4.88
CA ILE A 138 -33.98 -7.32 5.65
C ILE A 138 -33.98 -6.68 7.04
N ASP A 139 -34.57 -7.39 8.01
CA ASP A 139 -34.51 -6.98 9.41
C ASP A 139 -33.13 -7.21 10.06
N LYS A 140 -32.92 -6.67 11.26
CA LYS A 140 -31.69 -6.83 12.06
C LYS A 140 -31.23 -8.28 12.19
N LYS A 141 -32.15 -9.23 12.43
CA LYS A 141 -31.81 -10.64 12.63
C LYS A 141 -31.34 -11.27 11.32
N GLN A 142 -32.03 -10.96 10.22
CA GLN A 142 -31.68 -11.41 8.89
C GLN A 142 -30.35 -10.82 8.45
N LEU A 143 -30.13 -9.52 8.68
CA LEU A 143 -28.86 -8.86 8.38
C LEU A 143 -27.67 -9.51 9.11
N ARG A 144 -27.82 -9.78 10.41
CA ARG A 144 -26.79 -10.47 11.20
C ARG A 144 -26.50 -11.87 10.66
N SER A 145 -27.53 -12.59 10.23
CA SER A 145 -27.37 -13.91 9.61
C SER A 145 -26.68 -13.84 8.25
N ILE A 146 -27.03 -12.83 7.43
CA ILE A 146 -26.41 -12.58 6.12
C ILE A 146 -24.92 -12.28 6.30
N LEU A 147 -24.56 -11.35 7.19
CA LEU A 147 -23.15 -11.02 7.48
C LEU A 147 -22.34 -12.24 7.92
N LYS A 148 -22.89 -13.03 8.85
CA LYS A 148 -22.24 -14.27 9.29
C LYS A 148 -22.07 -15.27 8.14
N GLN A 149 -23.06 -15.40 7.27
CA GLN A 149 -23.01 -16.32 6.14
C GLN A 149 -22.00 -15.86 5.10
N HIS A 150 -21.94 -14.56 4.78
CA HIS A 150 -20.97 -13.98 3.87
C HIS A 150 -19.53 -14.28 4.34
N ILE A 151 -19.19 -13.91 5.57
CA ILE A 151 -17.87 -14.21 6.16
C ILE A 151 -17.54 -15.70 6.12
N ALA A 152 -18.48 -16.56 6.51
CA ALA A 152 -18.26 -18.00 6.52
C ALA A 152 -18.08 -18.60 5.12
N THR A 153 -18.78 -18.05 4.13
CA THR A 153 -18.77 -18.55 2.75
C THR A 153 -17.50 -18.14 2.04
N GLU A 154 -17.15 -16.85 2.06
CA GLU A 154 -15.97 -16.35 1.36
C GLU A 154 -14.67 -16.89 1.98
N MET A 155 -14.51 -16.80 3.30
CA MET A 155 -13.34 -17.40 3.96
C MET A 155 -13.32 -18.93 3.84
N GLY A 156 -14.50 -19.56 3.77
CA GLY A 156 -14.63 -20.99 3.55
C GLY A 156 -14.14 -21.41 2.16
N HIS A 157 -14.49 -20.63 1.13
CA HIS A 157 -14.07 -20.84 -0.25
C HIS A 157 -12.54 -20.75 -0.40
N PHE A 158 -11.92 -19.72 0.19
CA PHE A 158 -10.46 -19.52 0.10
C PHE A 158 -9.65 -20.08 1.28
N LYS A 159 -10.22 -21.03 2.04
CA LYS A 159 -9.60 -21.55 3.26
C LYS A 159 -8.21 -22.13 3.01
N GLY A 160 -7.21 -21.63 3.74
CA GLY A 160 -5.82 -22.05 3.62
C GLY A 160 -5.03 -21.42 2.46
N ASP A 161 -5.68 -20.72 1.54
CA ASP A 161 -5.03 -20.00 0.44
C ASP A 161 -4.70 -18.55 0.81
N ILE A 162 -5.53 -17.94 1.67
CA ILE A 162 -5.36 -16.59 2.18
C ILE A 162 -4.60 -16.64 3.51
N TRP A 163 -3.49 -15.89 3.61
CA TRP A 163 -2.66 -15.89 4.83
C TRP A 163 -3.15 -14.87 5.87
N ALA A 164 -3.79 -13.80 5.42
CA ALA A 164 -4.34 -12.74 6.26
C ALA A 164 -5.61 -12.15 5.62
N TRP A 165 -6.58 -11.81 6.46
CA TRP A 165 -7.82 -11.17 6.05
C TRP A 165 -7.96 -9.81 6.72
N ASP A 166 -8.32 -8.81 5.92
CA ASP A 166 -9.02 -7.63 6.43
C ASP A 166 -10.44 -8.04 6.78
N VAL A 167 -10.69 -8.21 8.08
CA VAL A 167 -12.00 -8.64 8.57
C VAL A 167 -12.94 -7.45 8.69
N VAL A 168 -12.44 -6.36 9.26
CA VAL A 168 -13.18 -5.10 9.36
C VAL A 168 -12.30 -3.98 8.82
N ASN A 169 -12.82 -3.24 7.87
CA ASN A 169 -12.18 -2.08 7.26
C ASN A 169 -12.91 -0.79 7.67
N GLU A 170 -12.16 0.23 8.11
CA GLU A 170 -12.61 1.63 8.24
C GLU A 170 -13.85 1.86 9.11
N ALA A 171 -13.90 1.24 10.28
CA ALA A 171 -15.03 1.36 11.21
C ALA A 171 -15.07 2.69 11.99
N PHE A 172 -14.03 3.53 11.90
CA PHE A 172 -13.96 4.82 12.59
C PHE A 172 -13.93 6.02 11.62
N ASN A 173 -14.45 7.14 12.10
CA ASN A 173 -14.23 8.47 11.54
C ASN A 173 -12.90 9.06 12.03
N ASP A 174 -12.43 10.15 11.41
CA ASP A 174 -11.15 10.78 11.77
C ASP A 174 -11.10 11.34 13.20
N ASP A 175 -12.25 11.66 13.79
CA ASP A 175 -12.37 12.11 15.19
C ASP A 175 -12.35 10.96 16.21
N GLY A 176 -12.28 9.70 15.76
CA GLY A 176 -12.30 8.51 16.60
C GLY A 176 -13.70 8.04 17.03
N THR A 177 -14.78 8.65 16.52
CA THR A 177 -16.13 8.09 16.66
C THR A 177 -16.33 6.91 15.72
N LEU A 178 -17.19 5.96 16.10
CA LEU A 178 -17.58 4.89 15.17
C LEU A 178 -18.33 5.49 13.99
N ARG A 179 -17.97 5.04 12.79
CA ARG A 179 -18.58 5.49 11.53
C ARG A 179 -20.06 5.09 11.49
N ASP A 180 -20.92 6.08 11.21
CA ASP A 180 -22.32 5.82 10.90
C ASP A 180 -22.42 4.98 9.62
N SER A 181 -22.74 3.71 9.79
CA SER A 181 -22.75 2.69 8.74
C SER A 181 -23.99 1.82 8.90
N LEU A 182 -24.38 1.13 7.81
CA LEU A 182 -25.43 0.12 7.86
C LEU A 182 -25.19 -0.88 9.00
N TRP A 183 -23.93 -1.29 9.20
CA TRP A 183 -23.55 -2.21 10.28
C TRP A 183 -23.77 -1.61 11.67
N LEU A 184 -23.29 -0.39 11.92
CA LEU A 184 -23.43 0.23 13.23
C LEU A 184 -24.89 0.50 13.57
N ARG A 185 -25.68 1.05 12.64
CA ARG A 185 -27.09 1.40 12.85
C ARG A 185 -27.95 0.19 13.18
N GLU A 186 -27.80 -0.87 12.39
CA GLU A 186 -28.67 -2.05 12.51
C GLU A 186 -28.16 -3.04 13.56
N LEU A 187 -26.85 -3.32 13.54
CA LEU A 187 -26.27 -4.38 14.34
C LEU A 187 -25.65 -3.89 15.64
N GLY A 188 -25.37 -2.59 15.80
CA GLY A 188 -24.62 -2.07 16.94
C GLY A 188 -23.12 -2.41 16.87
N PRO A 189 -22.26 -1.80 17.70
CA PRO A 189 -20.81 -1.95 17.64
C PRO A 189 -20.31 -3.39 17.79
N GLU A 190 -21.12 -4.28 18.37
CA GLU A 190 -20.82 -5.71 18.53
C GLU A 190 -20.54 -6.44 17.22
N TYR A 191 -21.01 -5.92 16.07
CA TYR A 191 -20.76 -6.53 14.76
C TYR A 191 -19.26 -6.77 14.51
N ILE A 192 -18.40 -5.88 15.03
CA ILE A 192 -16.95 -5.98 14.86
C ILE A 192 -16.44 -7.24 15.57
N ALA A 193 -16.77 -7.41 16.86
CA ALA A 193 -16.35 -8.57 17.63
C ALA A 193 -16.88 -9.88 17.02
N ASP A 194 -18.12 -9.86 16.56
CA ASP A 194 -18.75 -11.01 15.91
C ASP A 194 -18.09 -11.38 14.59
N ALA A 195 -17.76 -10.40 13.75
CA ALA A 195 -17.07 -10.61 12.48
C ALA A 195 -15.74 -11.35 12.70
N PHE A 196 -14.92 -10.91 13.66
CA PHE A 196 -13.67 -11.60 14.02
C PHE A 196 -13.91 -13.02 14.53
N ARG A 197 -14.90 -13.25 15.39
CA ARG A 197 -15.24 -14.59 15.90
C ARG A 197 -15.68 -15.52 14.77
N TRP A 198 -16.49 -15.03 13.83
CA TRP A 198 -16.95 -15.83 12.68
C TRP A 198 -15.82 -16.10 11.69
N ALA A 199 -14.99 -15.09 11.42
CA ALA A 199 -13.82 -15.22 10.55
C ALA A 199 -12.84 -16.28 11.08
N HIS A 200 -12.53 -16.23 12.37
CA HIS A 200 -11.64 -17.21 12.99
C HIS A 200 -12.23 -18.63 12.98
N LYS A 201 -13.56 -18.76 13.12
CA LYS A 201 -14.23 -20.05 13.00
C LYS A 201 -14.13 -20.61 11.56
N ALA A 202 -14.22 -19.76 10.55
CA ALA A 202 -14.13 -20.16 9.14
C ALA A 202 -12.72 -20.66 8.79
N ASP A 203 -11.69 -19.86 9.12
CA ASP A 203 -10.29 -20.25 8.96
C ASP A 203 -9.43 -19.82 10.18
N PRO A 204 -9.17 -20.74 11.13
CA PRO A 204 -8.33 -20.45 12.29
C PRO A 204 -6.85 -20.17 11.98
N LYS A 205 -6.38 -20.46 10.75
CA LYS A 205 -4.97 -20.28 10.35
C LYS A 205 -4.69 -18.92 9.75
N ALA A 206 -5.69 -18.23 9.22
CA ALA A 206 -5.54 -16.88 8.70
C ALA A 206 -5.33 -15.89 9.84
N ILE A 207 -4.46 -14.89 9.61
CA ILE A 207 -4.27 -13.78 10.55
C ILE A 207 -5.34 -12.72 10.28
N LEU A 208 -6.11 -12.38 11.30
CA LEU A 208 -7.27 -11.49 11.16
C LEU A 208 -6.90 -10.06 11.54
N PHE A 209 -7.04 -9.14 10.59
CA PHE A 209 -6.69 -7.74 10.71
C PHE A 209 -7.92 -6.84 10.84
N TYR A 210 -7.77 -5.80 11.67
CA TYR A 210 -8.48 -4.54 11.51
C TYR A 210 -7.62 -3.61 10.63
N ASN A 211 -8.22 -2.95 9.63
CA ASN A 211 -7.50 -2.12 8.63
C ASN A 211 -8.17 -0.75 8.48
N ASP A 212 -7.38 0.33 8.39
CA ASP A 212 -7.93 1.69 8.33
C ASP A 212 -6.92 2.75 7.83
N TYR A 213 -7.42 3.78 7.13
CA TYR A 213 -6.67 4.98 6.74
C TYR A 213 -6.62 6.02 7.87
N ASN A 214 -5.74 7.02 7.75
CA ASN A 214 -5.57 8.09 8.74
C ASN A 214 -5.30 7.56 10.16
N THR A 215 -4.74 6.35 10.24
CA THR A 215 -4.33 5.75 11.50
C THR A 215 -2.82 5.48 11.55
N GLU A 216 -2.06 6.04 10.61
CA GLU A 216 -0.62 5.89 10.50
C GLU A 216 0.09 6.36 11.77
N GLY A 217 -0.21 7.59 12.22
CA GLY A 217 0.33 8.20 13.43
C GLY A 217 -0.55 8.05 14.68
N ILE A 218 -0.08 8.54 15.82
CA ILE A 218 -0.88 8.60 17.06
C ILE A 218 -1.83 9.79 16.97
N GLY A 219 -3.13 9.52 17.11
CA GLY A 219 -4.17 10.54 17.06
C GLY A 219 -5.54 9.97 17.42
N PRO A 220 -6.61 10.80 17.37
CA PRO A 220 -7.94 10.41 17.84
C PRO A 220 -8.45 9.10 17.23
N LYS A 221 -8.32 8.94 15.91
CA LYS A 221 -8.74 7.72 15.20
C LYS A 221 -7.94 6.48 15.62
N SER A 222 -6.61 6.56 15.60
CA SER A 222 -5.76 5.42 15.99
C SER A 222 -5.86 5.10 17.50
N ASP A 223 -6.14 6.08 18.35
CA ASP A 223 -6.43 5.90 19.78
C ASP A 223 -7.74 5.13 20.00
N ALA A 224 -8.78 5.46 19.23
CA ALA A 224 -10.06 4.75 19.27
C ALA A 224 -9.92 3.29 18.80
N VAL A 225 -9.17 3.07 17.71
CA VAL A 225 -8.83 1.72 17.24
C VAL A 225 -8.03 0.96 18.30
N TYR A 226 -7.02 1.60 18.92
CA TYR A 226 -6.22 0.98 19.98
C TYR A 226 -7.10 0.56 21.18
N LYS A 227 -8.03 1.41 21.60
CA LYS A 227 -8.98 1.10 22.67
C LYS A 227 -9.86 -0.09 22.31
N LEU A 228 -10.46 -0.07 21.12
CA LEU A 228 -11.29 -1.18 20.63
C LEU A 228 -10.51 -2.50 20.61
N VAL A 229 -9.33 -2.51 19.98
CA VAL A 229 -8.49 -3.71 19.90
C VAL A 229 -8.15 -4.24 21.29
N LYS A 230 -7.79 -3.35 22.22
CA LYS A 230 -7.48 -3.74 23.61
C LYS A 230 -8.69 -4.39 24.29
N GLU A 231 -9.88 -3.83 24.13
CA GLU A 231 -11.13 -4.37 24.67
C GLU A 231 -11.45 -5.74 24.06
N LEU A 232 -11.47 -5.86 22.72
CA LEU A 232 -11.70 -7.11 22.01
C LEU A 232 -10.73 -8.22 22.44
N ARG A 233 -9.43 -7.89 22.60
CA ARG A 233 -8.41 -8.83 23.09
C ARG A 233 -8.71 -9.29 24.51
N SER A 234 -9.16 -8.39 25.38
CA SER A 234 -9.52 -8.72 26.77
C SER A 234 -10.73 -9.66 26.86
N GLU A 235 -11.63 -9.61 25.87
CA GLU A 235 -12.78 -10.49 25.72
C GLU A 235 -12.48 -11.82 24.99
N GLY A 236 -11.21 -12.06 24.63
CA GLY A 236 -10.81 -13.26 23.88
C GLY A 236 -11.25 -13.28 22.42
N VAL A 237 -11.59 -12.12 21.83
CA VAL A 237 -11.88 -12.01 20.39
C VAL A 237 -10.60 -12.29 19.60
N PRO A 238 -10.66 -13.13 18.55
CA PRO A 238 -9.48 -13.55 17.78
C PRO A 238 -9.05 -12.47 16.76
N ILE A 239 -8.71 -11.29 17.26
CA ILE A 239 -8.03 -10.24 16.49
C ILE A 239 -6.52 -10.38 16.67
N GLN A 240 -5.78 -10.56 15.57
CA GLN A 240 -4.33 -10.80 15.62
C GLN A 240 -3.52 -9.75 14.84
N GLY A 241 -4.17 -8.86 14.09
CA GLY A 241 -3.51 -7.92 13.20
C GLY A 241 -4.10 -6.51 13.24
N TYR A 242 -3.25 -5.52 13.06
CA TYR A 242 -3.60 -4.11 12.83
C TYR A 242 -2.88 -3.60 11.57
N GLY A 243 -3.65 -3.10 10.61
CA GLY A 243 -3.14 -2.56 9.35
C GLY A 243 -3.33 -1.05 9.30
N VAL A 244 -2.26 -0.33 8.94
CA VAL A 244 -2.34 1.07 8.52
C VAL A 244 -2.33 1.09 7.00
N GLN A 245 -3.31 1.74 6.37
CA GLN A 245 -3.38 1.81 4.90
C GLN A 245 -2.14 2.49 4.34
N GLY A 246 -1.82 3.70 4.81
CA GLY A 246 -0.65 4.43 4.35
C GLY A 246 -0.89 5.23 3.07
N HIS A 247 -2.11 5.73 2.88
CA HIS A 247 -2.45 6.67 1.81
C HIS A 247 -1.99 8.09 2.15
N LEU A 248 -0.76 8.44 1.78
CA LEU A 248 -0.17 9.76 2.09
C LEU A 248 -0.29 10.71 0.90
N SER A 249 -0.18 12.01 1.15
CA SER A 249 -0.08 13.05 0.11
C SER A 249 1.07 13.99 0.42
N THR A 250 1.72 14.53 -0.61
CA THR A 250 2.72 15.60 -0.47
C THR A 250 2.10 16.95 -0.11
N GLU A 251 0.78 17.11 -0.30
CA GLU A 251 0.05 18.31 0.12
C GLU A 251 -0.01 18.44 1.65
N TYR A 252 -0.01 17.31 2.36
CA TYR A 252 -0.15 17.25 3.81
C TYR A 252 1.15 16.86 4.50
N GLY A 253 1.26 17.20 5.79
CA GLY A 253 2.39 16.75 6.61
C GLY A 253 2.41 15.23 6.75
N LEU A 254 3.58 14.62 6.60
CA LEU A 254 3.77 13.19 6.90
C LEU A 254 3.59 12.94 8.40
N PRO A 255 2.97 11.83 8.82
CA PRO A 255 2.94 11.45 10.23
C PRO A 255 4.37 11.26 10.74
N THR A 256 4.65 11.61 12.00
CA THR A 256 6.02 11.61 12.56
C THR A 256 6.28 10.49 13.57
N ASP A 257 5.25 9.74 13.95
CA ASP A 257 5.26 8.75 15.02
C ASP A 257 4.67 7.39 14.63
N MET A 258 4.64 7.05 13.33
CA MET A 258 4.09 5.80 12.81
C MET A 258 4.75 4.59 13.47
N GLN A 259 6.07 4.55 13.60
CA GLN A 259 6.76 3.46 14.29
C GLN A 259 6.26 3.30 15.74
N ALA A 260 6.08 4.40 16.48
CA ALA A 260 5.57 4.38 17.85
C ALA A 260 4.11 3.90 17.91
N ASN A 261 3.30 4.30 16.93
CA ASN A 261 1.93 3.83 16.78
C ASN A 261 1.89 2.32 16.49
N LEU A 262 2.65 1.81 15.51
CA LEU A 262 2.75 0.36 15.27
C LEU A 262 3.23 -0.39 16.53
N HIS A 263 4.16 0.20 17.27
CA HIS A 263 4.73 -0.38 18.48
C HIS A 263 3.70 -0.56 19.61
N ARG A 264 2.77 0.39 19.81
CA ARG A 264 1.73 0.22 20.86
C ARG A 264 0.78 -0.93 20.52
N PHE A 265 0.40 -1.13 19.26
CA PHE A 265 -0.39 -2.29 18.84
C PHE A 265 0.40 -3.60 19.01
N ALA A 266 1.69 -3.59 18.71
CA ALA A 266 2.58 -4.72 18.97
C ALA A 266 2.61 -5.11 20.47
N LYS A 267 2.56 -4.14 21.40
CA LYS A 267 2.46 -4.40 22.85
C LYS A 267 1.17 -5.09 23.28
N LEU A 268 0.10 -5.00 22.48
CA LEU A 268 -1.14 -5.77 22.69
C LEU A 268 -1.06 -7.21 22.15
N GLY A 269 0.08 -7.57 21.55
CA GLY A 269 0.34 -8.87 20.96
C GLY A 269 -0.12 -9.00 19.51
N LEU A 270 -0.42 -7.88 18.83
CA LEU A 270 -0.82 -7.89 17.43
C LEU A 270 0.40 -7.92 16.48
N LYS A 271 0.20 -8.53 15.32
CA LYS A 271 0.99 -8.25 14.12
C LYS A 271 0.57 -6.89 13.56
N THR A 272 1.51 -6.21 12.93
CA THR A 272 1.25 -4.96 12.24
C THR A 272 1.57 -5.06 10.76
N ALA A 273 1.03 -4.15 9.95
CA ALA A 273 1.26 -4.10 8.52
C ALA A 273 1.06 -2.67 8.00
N VAL A 274 1.83 -2.30 6.98
CA VAL A 274 1.45 -1.22 6.04
C VAL A 274 0.78 -1.91 4.85
N THR A 275 -0.45 -1.54 4.54
CA THR A 275 -1.35 -2.38 3.73
C THR A 275 -1.67 -1.83 2.36
N GLU A 276 -1.58 -0.51 2.17
CA GLU A 276 -2.09 0.21 1.00
C GLU A 276 -1.20 1.43 0.67
N ALA A 277 0.12 1.29 0.77
CA ALA A 277 1.06 2.39 0.64
C ALA A 277 1.04 3.03 -0.76
N ASP A 278 0.60 4.27 -0.81
CA ASP A 278 0.78 5.19 -1.93
C ASP A 278 1.09 6.60 -1.40
N VAL A 279 1.74 7.42 -2.21
CA VAL A 279 2.08 8.80 -1.82
C VAL A 279 1.78 9.72 -2.99
N ARG A 280 0.56 10.25 -3.03
CA ARG A 280 0.09 11.11 -4.12
C ARG A 280 0.76 12.48 -4.10
N ILE A 281 0.98 13.01 -5.30
CA ILE A 281 1.54 14.33 -5.56
C ILE A 281 0.44 15.19 -6.16
N THR A 282 0.34 16.45 -5.72
CA THR A 282 -0.50 17.45 -6.39
C THR A 282 0.09 17.71 -7.78
N PHE A 283 -0.66 17.42 -8.83
CA PHE A 283 -0.19 17.67 -10.19
C PHE A 283 -1.34 18.02 -11.12
N SER A 284 -1.04 18.73 -12.20
CA SER A 284 -1.97 18.89 -13.31
C SER A 284 -1.26 18.67 -14.64
N ALA A 285 -2.02 18.42 -15.71
CA ALA A 285 -1.44 18.35 -17.05
C ALA A 285 -0.67 19.62 -17.45
N SER A 286 -0.97 20.76 -16.81
CA SER A 286 -0.29 22.04 -17.00
C SER A 286 0.81 22.34 -15.97
N ASP A 287 0.93 21.53 -14.91
CA ASP A 287 1.85 21.74 -13.79
C ASP A 287 2.43 20.40 -13.33
N PRO A 288 3.54 19.95 -13.94
CA PRO A 288 4.15 18.66 -13.62
C PRO A 288 4.80 18.69 -12.24
N ALA A 289 4.91 17.51 -11.61
CA ALA A 289 5.55 17.36 -10.30
C ALA A 289 6.94 18.01 -10.25
N THR A 290 7.15 18.86 -9.24
CA THR A 290 8.43 19.51 -8.98
C THR A 290 9.44 18.51 -8.39
N PRO A 291 10.76 18.77 -8.50
CA PRO A 291 11.77 17.94 -7.82
C PRO A 291 11.56 17.83 -6.31
N ALA A 292 10.96 18.86 -5.67
CA ALA A 292 10.65 18.84 -4.26
C ALA A 292 9.53 17.84 -3.92
N GLU A 293 8.48 17.78 -4.74
CA GLU A 293 7.37 16.82 -4.58
C GLU A 293 7.83 15.39 -4.85
N VAL A 294 8.64 15.15 -5.88
CA VAL A 294 9.24 13.83 -6.15
C VAL A 294 10.10 13.37 -4.97
N GLN A 295 10.84 14.28 -4.34
CA GLN A 295 11.62 13.98 -3.15
C GLN A 295 10.73 13.74 -1.92
N ALA A 296 9.67 14.53 -1.73
CA ALA A 296 8.69 14.36 -0.66
C ALA A 296 7.98 13.00 -0.77
N GLN A 297 7.62 12.60 -1.98
CA GLN A 297 7.08 11.28 -2.28
C GLN A 297 8.04 10.17 -1.85
N SER A 298 9.31 10.27 -2.27
CA SER A 298 10.35 9.31 -1.92
C SER A 298 10.52 9.20 -0.39
N ASN A 299 10.46 10.34 0.32
CA ASN A 299 10.53 10.39 1.77
C ASN A 299 9.33 9.72 2.44
N GLY A 300 8.11 9.89 1.91
CA GLY A 300 6.89 9.23 2.41
C GLY A 300 6.99 7.71 2.33
N TYR A 301 7.38 7.18 1.17
CA TYR A 301 7.63 5.74 0.99
C TYR A 301 8.73 5.22 1.91
N SER A 302 9.84 5.96 2.01
CA SER A 302 10.95 5.60 2.90
C SER A 302 10.48 5.52 4.35
N TYR A 303 9.73 6.53 4.79
CA TYR A 303 9.25 6.64 6.16
C TYR A 303 8.32 5.48 6.55
N MET A 304 7.34 5.14 5.70
CA MET A 304 6.42 4.03 5.94
C MET A 304 7.16 2.69 6.00
N LEU A 305 8.05 2.44 5.03
CA LEU A 305 8.80 1.19 4.97
C LEU A 305 9.76 1.06 6.16
N GLN A 306 10.50 2.12 6.50
CA GLN A 306 11.40 2.10 7.66
C GLN A 306 10.65 1.92 8.98
N SER A 307 9.49 2.56 9.15
CA SER A 307 8.63 2.36 10.32
C SER A 307 8.23 0.89 10.46
N CYS A 308 7.88 0.23 9.36
CA CYS A 308 7.61 -1.21 9.35
C CYS A 308 8.87 -2.05 9.61
N LEU A 309 10.01 -1.75 8.99
CA LEU A 309 11.23 -2.52 9.17
C LEU A 309 11.77 -2.45 10.61
N LEU A 310 11.57 -1.33 11.29
CA LEU A 310 11.97 -1.10 12.68
C LEU A 310 11.02 -1.77 13.70
N GLU A 311 9.75 -1.98 13.34
CA GLU A 311 8.79 -2.68 14.20
C GLU A 311 8.77 -4.18 13.90
N ARG A 312 9.24 -5.01 14.85
CA ARG A 312 9.39 -6.46 14.64
C ARG A 312 8.08 -7.14 14.28
N SER A 313 6.99 -6.68 14.89
CA SER A 313 5.64 -7.18 14.63
C SER A 313 5.08 -6.75 13.28
N CYS A 314 5.73 -5.83 12.56
CA CYS A 314 5.36 -5.49 11.20
C CYS A 314 5.81 -6.60 10.24
N ILE A 315 4.86 -7.24 9.58
CA ILE A 315 5.09 -8.45 8.77
C ILE A 315 4.82 -8.27 7.28
N SER A 316 4.25 -7.15 6.87
CA SER A 316 4.02 -6.82 5.46
C SER A 316 4.03 -5.32 5.20
N PHE A 317 4.52 -4.97 4.02
CA PHE A 317 4.46 -3.66 3.39
C PHE A 317 3.88 -3.86 1.99
N THR A 318 2.67 -3.39 1.75
CA THR A 318 1.96 -3.53 0.46
C THR A 318 1.73 -2.16 -0.14
N VAL A 319 2.02 -1.99 -1.42
CA VAL A 319 1.69 -0.76 -2.18
C VAL A 319 0.33 -0.87 -2.86
N TRP A 320 -0.48 0.19 -2.88
CA TRP A 320 -1.84 0.14 -3.42
C TRP A 320 -1.88 0.39 -4.94
N GLY A 321 -1.51 -0.66 -5.68
CA GLY A 321 -1.10 -0.56 -7.08
C GLY A 321 0.37 -0.17 -7.15
N PHE A 322 1.15 -0.83 -8.02
CA PHE A 322 2.59 -0.55 -8.12
C PHE A 322 2.92 0.47 -9.23
N THR A 323 1.99 0.75 -10.14
CA THR A 323 2.16 1.63 -11.31
C THR A 323 1.07 2.69 -11.35
N ASP A 324 1.43 3.90 -11.80
CA ASP A 324 0.49 4.99 -12.00
C ASP A 324 -0.52 4.69 -13.12
N LYS A 325 -0.20 3.77 -14.05
CA LYS A 325 -1.05 3.39 -15.20
C LYS A 325 -2.46 2.93 -14.81
N TYR A 326 -2.57 2.19 -13.71
CA TYR A 326 -3.81 1.57 -13.23
C TYR A 326 -4.18 2.08 -11.83
N SER A 327 -3.64 3.23 -11.42
CA SER A 327 -3.92 3.78 -10.11
C SER A 327 -5.38 4.26 -10.03
N TRP A 328 -5.98 4.05 -8.86
CA TRP A 328 -7.25 4.68 -8.47
C TRP A 328 -7.20 6.22 -8.38
N ILE A 329 -6.00 6.80 -8.46
CA ILE A 329 -5.72 8.23 -8.49
C ILE A 329 -5.29 8.61 -9.92
N PRO A 330 -5.88 9.63 -10.57
CA PRO A 330 -6.62 10.77 -10.02
C PRO A 330 -8.13 10.59 -9.83
N GLN A 331 -8.70 9.42 -10.14
CA GLN A 331 -10.17 9.26 -10.17
C GLN A 331 -10.83 9.64 -8.83
N VAL A 332 -10.24 9.21 -7.70
CA VAL A 332 -10.76 9.51 -6.36
C VAL A 332 -10.29 10.88 -5.84
N PHE A 333 -9.08 11.31 -6.21
CA PHE A 333 -8.51 12.60 -5.82
C PHE A 333 -8.18 13.45 -7.05
N PRO A 334 -9.18 14.12 -7.65
CA PRO A 334 -8.95 14.98 -8.81
C PRO A 334 -7.92 16.07 -8.50
N GLY A 335 -6.88 16.19 -9.32
CA GLY A 335 -5.77 17.14 -9.12
C GLY A 335 -4.58 16.57 -8.35
N GLU A 336 -4.63 15.31 -7.94
CA GLU A 336 -3.51 14.57 -7.38
C GLU A 336 -3.22 13.30 -8.18
N GLY A 337 -2.02 12.72 -8.05
CA GLY A 337 -1.64 11.45 -8.66
C GLY A 337 -0.15 11.22 -8.68
N GLN A 338 0.34 10.52 -9.71
CA GLN A 338 1.69 9.96 -9.74
C GLN A 338 2.03 9.25 -8.43
N ALA A 339 1.12 8.50 -7.82
CA ALA A 339 1.23 8.08 -6.42
C ALA A 339 2.15 6.87 -6.18
N ASN A 340 2.47 6.11 -7.25
CA ASN A 340 3.03 4.77 -7.15
C ASN A 340 4.54 4.70 -7.43
N LEU A 341 5.11 3.49 -7.34
CA LEU A 341 6.54 3.21 -7.50
C LEU A 341 7.01 3.26 -8.96
N TYR A 342 6.11 2.98 -9.90
CA TYR A 342 6.35 3.00 -11.34
C TYR A 342 5.43 4.01 -11.99
N ASP A 343 5.88 4.65 -13.06
CA ASP A 343 5.04 5.53 -13.87
C ASP A 343 4.10 4.71 -14.79
N GLU A 344 3.37 5.42 -15.66
CA GLU A 344 2.42 4.88 -16.62
C GLU A 344 3.07 3.98 -17.70
N ASP A 345 4.38 4.15 -17.92
CA ASP A 345 5.19 3.42 -18.92
C ASP A 345 6.06 2.32 -18.27
N TYR A 346 5.74 1.94 -17.04
CA TYR A 346 6.48 0.95 -16.24
C TYR A 346 7.96 1.30 -15.99
N GLN A 347 8.32 2.58 -16.06
CA GLN A 347 9.65 3.00 -15.62
C GLN A 347 9.67 3.18 -14.10
N PRO A 348 10.71 2.69 -13.41
CA PRO A 348 10.84 2.88 -11.98
C PRO A 348 11.06 4.37 -11.65
N LYS A 349 10.30 4.88 -10.68
CA LYS A 349 10.44 6.25 -10.18
C LYS A 349 11.45 6.33 -9.03
N ALA A 350 11.82 7.54 -8.62
CA ALA A 350 12.69 7.77 -7.46
C ALA A 350 12.19 7.09 -6.16
N ALA A 351 10.86 6.94 -6.02
CA ALA A 351 10.23 6.18 -4.95
C ALA A 351 10.62 4.69 -4.96
N TYR A 352 10.64 4.05 -6.14
CA TYR A 352 11.08 2.65 -6.28
C TYR A 352 12.53 2.46 -5.83
N GLU A 353 13.42 3.33 -6.30
CA GLU A 353 14.84 3.27 -5.93
C GLU A 353 15.04 3.46 -4.42
N THR A 354 14.24 4.33 -3.81
CA THR A 354 14.23 4.55 -2.36
C THR A 354 13.79 3.31 -1.60
N VAL A 355 12.69 2.66 -2.00
CA VAL A 355 12.23 1.40 -1.41
C VAL A 355 13.30 0.30 -1.56
N GLN A 356 13.94 0.18 -2.73
CA GLN A 356 15.05 -0.77 -2.93
C GLN A 356 16.23 -0.48 -1.99
N ARG A 357 16.62 0.78 -1.85
CA ARG A 357 17.71 1.20 -0.96
C ARG A 357 17.41 0.83 0.49
N ASP A 358 16.22 1.12 0.98
CA ASP A 358 15.84 0.85 2.37
C ASP A 358 15.83 -0.65 2.68
N LEU A 359 15.27 -1.47 1.79
CA LEU A 359 15.33 -2.93 1.92
C LEU A 359 16.78 -3.46 1.91
N ARG A 360 17.66 -2.89 1.07
CA ARG A 360 19.07 -3.26 1.00
C ARG A 360 19.80 -2.93 2.30
N LEU A 361 19.56 -1.75 2.88
CA LEU A 361 20.16 -1.32 4.15
C LEU A 361 19.66 -2.17 5.33
N ALA A 362 18.40 -2.58 5.30
CA ALA A 362 17.80 -3.41 6.36
C ALA A 362 18.33 -4.86 6.41
N LYS A 363 19.05 -5.34 5.38
CA LYS A 363 19.62 -6.70 5.33
C LYS A 363 20.51 -7.03 6.55
N GLY A 364 21.09 -6.02 7.20
CA GLY A 364 21.94 -6.18 8.40
C GLY A 364 21.19 -6.15 9.73
N ILE A 365 19.90 -5.79 9.74
CA ILE A 365 19.13 -5.62 10.97
C ILE A 365 18.66 -6.99 11.45
N LYS A 366 19.31 -7.53 12.49
CA LYS A 366 18.79 -8.70 13.20
C LYS A 366 17.54 -8.29 13.97
N LYS A 367 16.39 -8.88 13.65
CA LYS A 367 15.21 -8.83 14.53
C LYS A 367 15.57 -9.60 15.80
N HIS A 368 16.01 -8.90 16.84
CA HIS A 368 16.21 -9.47 18.17
C HIS A 368 14.87 -9.87 18.80
#